data_AF-A0A7C7TSM9-F1
#
_entry.id   AF-A0A7C7TSM9-F1
#
_cell.length_a   1.000
_cell.length_b   1.000
_cell.length_c   1.000
_cell.angle_alpha   90.00
_cell.angle_beta   90.00
_cell.angle_gamma   90.00
#
_symmetry.space_group_name_H-M   'P 1'
#
loop_
_entity.id
_entity.type
_entity.pdbx_description
1 polymer ?
#
loop_
_entity_poly.entity_id
_entity_poly.type
_entity_poly.pdbx_seq_one_letter_code
_entity_poly.pdbx_strand_id
1 'polypeptide(L)'
;MSEEEKVAVAEGLSEEEYGLFCILRKENMGKREREQVKQASKELLEKLESLTNQMYNWWEREQTRSAIEVEIRDHLYLQLPTPPFTVEDKDAATAKVFDHVWQLSEQGMMGPQDCQ
;
A
#
# COMPACT_ATOMS: atom_id res chain seq x y z
N MET A 1 -14.48 5.78 -14.18
CA MET A 1 -15.33 6.11 -13.02
C MET A 1 -16.17 4.92 -12.61
N SER A 2 -15.46 3.85 -12.23
CA SER A 2 -16.02 2.72 -11.50
C SER A 2 -16.52 3.19 -10.13
N GLU A 3 -17.44 2.46 -9.50
CA GLU A 3 -17.98 2.84 -8.18
C GLU A 3 -16.88 2.96 -7.10
N GLU A 4 -15.74 2.31 -7.30
CA GLU A 4 -14.56 2.36 -6.44
C GLU A 4 -13.83 3.72 -6.49
N GLU A 5 -13.67 4.33 -7.68
CA GLU A 5 -13.08 5.68 -7.85
C GLU A 5 -13.87 6.74 -7.08
N LYS A 6 -15.21 6.61 -7.04
CA LYS A 6 -16.08 7.56 -6.33
C LYS A 6 -15.94 7.47 -4.81
N VAL A 7 -15.62 6.29 -4.29
CA VAL A 7 -15.41 6.08 -2.85
C VAL A 7 -14.01 6.49 -2.43
N ALA A 8 -12.98 6.23 -3.26
CA ALA A 8 -11.61 6.69 -3.01
C ALA A 8 -11.54 8.22 -2.86
N VAL A 9 -12.16 8.96 -3.79
CA VAL A 9 -12.26 10.43 -3.73
C VAL A 9 -13.07 10.90 -2.52
N ALA A 10 -14.13 10.21 -2.12
CA ALA A 10 -14.91 10.54 -0.94
C ALA A 10 -14.15 10.32 0.37
N GLU A 11 -13.22 9.36 0.40
CA GLU A 11 -12.31 9.11 1.53
C GLU A 11 -11.07 10.01 1.49
N GLY A 12 -10.86 10.80 0.43
CA GLY A 12 -9.70 11.68 0.27
C GLY A 12 -8.39 10.90 0.03
N LEU A 13 -8.49 9.74 -0.60
CA LEU A 13 -7.39 8.87 -0.98
C LEU A 13 -7.31 8.78 -2.51
N SER A 14 -6.10 8.64 -3.06
CA SER A 14 -5.92 8.25 -4.45
C SER A 14 -6.42 6.81 -4.67
N GLU A 15 -6.56 6.40 -5.93
CA GLU A 15 -6.98 5.04 -6.27
C GLU A 15 -5.99 4.00 -5.70
N GLU A 16 -4.68 4.28 -5.77
CA GLU A 16 -3.64 3.42 -5.23
C GLU A 16 -3.67 3.37 -3.69
N GLU A 17 -3.81 4.53 -3.03
CA GLU A 17 -3.94 4.61 -1.57
C GLU A 17 -5.17 3.85 -1.08
N TYR A 18 -6.29 3.95 -1.81
CA TYR A 18 -7.52 3.24 -1.49
C TYR A 18 -7.41 1.73 -1.72
N GLY A 19 -6.69 1.30 -2.77
CA GLY A 19 -6.37 -0.11 -3.02
C GLY A 19 -5.60 -0.75 -1.87
N LEU A 20 -4.52 -0.09 -1.43
CA LEU A 20 -3.75 -0.51 -0.25
C LEU A 20 -4.61 -0.55 1.00
N PHE A 21 -5.39 0.50 1.24
CA PHE A 21 -6.30 0.55 2.38
C PHE A 21 -7.32 -0.60 2.34
N CYS A 22 -7.89 -0.94 1.18
CA CYS A 22 -8.83 -2.04 1.05
C CYS A 22 -8.20 -3.40 1.37
N ILE A 23 -6.94 -3.62 1.00
CA ILE A 23 -6.20 -4.84 1.32
C ILE A 23 -5.98 -4.97 2.83
N LEU A 24 -5.64 -3.86 3.49
CA LEU A 24 -5.35 -3.83 4.92
C LEU A 24 -6.62 -3.78 5.77
N ARG A 25 -7.75 -3.30 5.25
CA ARG A 25 -8.97 -3.10 6.01
C ARG A 25 -9.64 -4.43 6.39
N LYS A 26 -9.88 -4.66 7.68
CA LYS A 26 -10.75 -5.74 8.20
C LYS A 26 -12.15 -5.23 8.56
N GLU A 27 -13.17 -6.09 8.45
CA GLU A 27 -14.57 -5.75 8.81
C GLU A 27 -14.76 -5.48 10.31
N ASN A 28 -13.89 -6.03 11.17
CA ASN A 28 -14.00 -5.94 12.63
C ASN A 28 -13.22 -4.76 13.23
N MET A 29 -12.87 -3.74 12.45
CA MET A 29 -12.09 -2.60 12.91
C MET A 29 -12.96 -1.46 13.44
N GLY A 30 -12.57 -0.89 14.58
CA GLY A 30 -13.15 0.34 15.09
C GLY A 30 -12.77 1.56 14.24
N LYS A 31 -13.40 2.71 14.52
CA LYS A 31 -13.05 3.99 13.87
C LYS A 31 -11.57 4.35 14.04
N ARG A 32 -10.99 4.09 15.22
CA ARG A 32 -9.59 4.42 15.51
C ARG A 32 -8.63 3.55 14.72
N GLU A 33 -8.85 2.23 14.70
CA GLU A 33 -8.02 1.34 13.88
C GLU A 33 -8.16 1.66 12.40
N ARG A 34 -9.37 1.99 11.91
CA ARG A 34 -9.57 2.39 10.52
C ARG A 34 -8.73 3.60 10.13
N GLU A 35 -8.72 4.65 10.95
CA GLU A 35 -7.88 5.84 10.72
C GLU A 35 -6.38 5.49 10.76
N GLN A 36 -5.95 4.60 11.67
CA GLN A 36 -4.56 4.13 11.70
C GLN A 36 -4.18 3.35 10.44
N VAL A 37 -5.03 2.43 9.97
CA VAL A 37 -4.79 1.67 8.74
C VAL A 37 -4.75 2.60 7.53
N LYS A 38 -5.61 3.61 7.49
CA LYS A 38 -5.61 4.63 6.45
C LYS A 38 -4.30 5.39 6.42
N GLN A 39 -3.84 5.89 7.58
CA GLN A 39 -2.57 6.57 7.70
C GLN A 39 -1.39 5.65 7.33
N ALA A 40 -1.42 4.40 7.78
CA ALA A 40 -0.41 3.40 7.47
C ALA A 40 -0.32 3.15 5.95
N SER A 41 -1.46 3.06 5.27
CA SER A 41 -1.53 2.83 3.82
C SER A 41 -0.92 4.00 3.04
N LYS A 42 -1.26 5.23 3.44
CA LYS A 42 -0.73 6.45 2.84
C LYS A 42 0.78 6.58 3.02
N GLU A 43 1.26 6.46 4.26
CA GLU A 43 2.69 6.53 4.56
C GLU A 43 3.48 5.42 3.87
N LEU A 44 2.87 4.23 3.71
CA LEU A 44 3.49 3.14 2.98
C LEU A 44 3.67 3.50 1.51
N LEU A 45 2.61 4.00 0.86
CA LEU A 45 2.68 4.40 -0.54
C LEU A 45 3.74 5.48 -0.76
N GLU A 46 3.75 6.55 0.06
CA GLU A 46 4.74 7.62 -0.04
C GLU A 46 6.19 7.11 0.11
N LYS A 47 6.43 6.16 1.04
CA LYS A 47 7.75 5.53 1.20
C LYS A 47 8.15 4.73 -0.03
N LEU A 48 7.23 3.92 -0.56
CA LEU A 48 7.47 3.11 -1.73
C LEU A 48 7.73 4.00 -2.95
N GLU A 49 6.89 5.00 -3.21
CA GLU A 49 7.09 5.99 -4.27
C GLU A 49 8.44 6.70 -4.14
N SER A 50 8.88 7.05 -2.93
CA SER A 50 10.19 7.67 -2.72
C SER A 50 11.35 6.75 -3.10
N LEU A 51 11.23 5.45 -2.83
CA LEU A 51 12.22 4.44 -3.20
C LEU A 51 12.21 4.15 -4.70
N THR A 52 11.01 4.04 -5.29
CA THR A 52 10.82 3.66 -6.68
C THR A 52 11.06 4.82 -7.64
N ASN A 53 10.74 6.07 -7.27
CA ASN A 53 11.05 7.25 -8.07
C ASN A 53 12.55 7.47 -8.27
N GLN A 54 13.40 6.95 -7.38
CA GLN A 54 14.85 6.99 -7.54
C GLN A 54 15.38 5.90 -8.49
N MET A 55 14.55 4.91 -8.83
CA MET A 55 14.94 3.72 -9.59
C MET A 55 13.99 3.42 -10.75
N TYR A 56 14.40 3.80 -11.96
CA TYR A 56 13.69 3.42 -13.18
C TYR A 56 13.66 1.89 -13.35
N ASN A 57 12.47 1.35 -13.64
CA ASN A 57 12.19 -0.09 -13.75
C ASN A 57 12.65 -0.92 -12.55
N TRP A 58 12.43 -0.42 -11.33
CA TRP A 58 12.80 -1.13 -10.11
C TRP A 58 12.17 -2.54 -10.03
N TRP A 59 11.03 -2.76 -10.67
CA TRP A 59 10.36 -4.06 -10.71
C TRP A 59 11.26 -5.12 -11.38
N GLU A 60 12.07 -4.78 -12.37
CA GLU A 60 13.00 -5.73 -12.99
C GLU A 60 14.18 -6.15 -12.07
N ARG A 61 14.39 -5.43 -10.95
CA ARG A 61 15.52 -5.64 -10.04
C ARG A 61 15.11 -6.42 -8.81
N GLU A 62 15.52 -7.69 -8.73
CA GLU A 62 15.24 -8.56 -7.57
C GLU A 62 15.70 -7.96 -6.24
N GLN A 63 16.87 -7.29 -6.22
CA GLN A 63 17.37 -6.64 -5.01
C GLN A 63 16.43 -5.55 -4.48
N THR A 64 15.85 -4.73 -5.37
CA THR A 64 14.91 -3.67 -4.99
C THR A 64 13.57 -4.24 -4.56
N ARG A 65 13.12 -5.33 -5.20
CA ARG A 65 11.90 -6.06 -4.80
C ARG A 65 11.99 -6.55 -3.36
N SER A 66 13.08 -7.22 -2.99
CA SER A 66 13.27 -7.70 -1.62
C SER A 66 13.34 -6.54 -0.61
N ALA A 67 13.97 -5.42 -0.97
CA ALA A 67 13.99 -4.24 -0.11
C ALA A 67 12.58 -3.68 0.13
N ILE A 68 11.77 -3.58 -0.93
CA ILE A 68 10.39 -3.11 -0.85
C ILE A 68 9.51 -4.06 -0.03
N GLU A 69 9.64 -5.37 -0.22
CA GLU A 69 8.90 -6.36 0.57
C GLU A 69 9.22 -6.25 2.07
N VAL A 70 10.51 -6.10 2.40
CA VAL A 70 10.96 -5.90 3.79
C VAL A 70 10.41 -4.60 4.36
N GLU A 71 10.45 -3.50 3.61
CA GLU A 71 9.89 -2.22 4.07
C GLU A 71 8.38 -2.27 4.27
N ILE A 72 7.63 -2.93 3.37
CA ILE A 72 6.19 -3.17 3.55
C ILE A 72 5.97 -3.93 4.84
N ARG A 73 6.68 -5.04 5.05
CA ARG A 73 6.55 -5.84 6.27
C ARG A 73 6.83 -5.02 7.51
N ASP A 74 7.99 -4.39 7.60
CA ASP A 74 8.40 -3.65 8.79
C ASP A 74 7.44 -2.48 9.07
N HIS A 75 6.97 -1.78 8.03
CA HIS A 75 5.98 -0.72 8.16
C HIS A 75 4.62 -1.23 8.66
N LEU A 76 4.10 -2.32 8.09
CA LEU A 76 2.86 -2.94 8.58
C LEU A 76 2.99 -3.43 10.02
N TYR A 77 4.15 -3.97 10.39
CA TYR A 77 4.41 -4.41 11.76
C TYR A 77 4.39 -3.26 12.76
N LEU A 78 4.94 -2.10 12.37
CA LEU A 78 5.02 -0.89 13.20
C LEU A 78 3.68 -0.14 13.28
N GLN A 79 2.97 -0.02 12.16
CA GLN A 79 1.79 0.86 12.05
C GLN A 79 0.46 0.15 12.33
N LEU A 80 0.35 -1.15 12.02
CA LEU A 80 -0.92 -1.85 12.21
C LEU A 80 -1.14 -2.22 13.69
N PRO A 81 -2.32 -1.89 14.26
CA PRO A 81 -2.64 -2.17 15.65
C PRO A 81 -2.81 -3.68 15.92
N THR A 82 -2.19 -4.16 17.00
CA THR A 82 -2.35 -5.53 17.49
C THR A 82 -2.91 -5.47 18.91
N PRO A 83 -4.19 -5.85 19.16
CA PRO A 83 -5.25 -6.30 18.23
C PRO A 83 -5.91 -5.16 17.42
N PRO A 84 -6.60 -5.42 16.29
CA PRO A 84 -7.11 -6.71 15.79
C PRO A 84 -6.21 -7.48 14.80
N PHE A 85 -5.05 -6.95 14.42
CA PHE A 85 -4.14 -7.66 13.50
C PHE A 85 -3.21 -8.59 14.27
N THR A 86 -3.14 -9.85 13.85
CA THR A 86 -2.13 -10.80 14.32
C THR A 86 -0.85 -10.70 13.49
N VAL A 87 0.21 -11.35 13.94
CA VAL A 87 1.48 -11.49 13.21
C VAL A 87 1.22 -12.13 11.84
N GLU A 88 0.42 -13.21 11.80
CA GLU A 88 0.04 -13.90 10.56
C GLU A 88 -0.78 -13.02 9.62
N ASP A 89 -1.70 -12.20 10.16
CA ASP A 89 -2.44 -11.21 9.35
C ASP A 89 -1.49 -10.20 8.71
N LYS A 90 -0.47 -9.75 9.44
CA LYS A 90 0.52 -8.78 8.96
C LYS A 90 1.36 -9.37 7.84
N ASP A 91 1.85 -10.60 7.99
CA ASP A 91 2.59 -11.29 6.92
C ASP A 91 1.72 -11.55 5.68
N ALA A 92 0.48 -12.00 5.86
CA ALA A 92 -0.45 -12.20 4.74
C ALA A 92 -0.80 -10.87 4.05
N ALA A 93 -0.93 -9.79 4.82
CA ALA A 93 -1.13 -8.44 4.29
C ALA A 93 0.09 -7.94 3.52
N THR A 94 1.31 -8.17 4.03
CA THR A 94 2.56 -7.83 3.33
C THR A 94 2.58 -8.41 1.93
N ALA A 95 2.31 -9.71 1.79
CA ALA A 95 2.33 -10.38 0.49
C ALA A 95 1.30 -9.77 -0.48
N LYS A 96 0.08 -9.49 -0.01
CA LYS A 96 -0.98 -8.88 -0.84
C LYS A 96 -0.65 -7.44 -1.25
N VAL A 97 -0.10 -6.66 -0.32
CA VAL A 97 0.30 -5.27 -0.59
C VAL A 97 1.45 -5.25 -1.59
N PHE A 98 2.44 -6.12 -1.41
CA PHE A 98 3.55 -6.26 -2.35
C PHE A 98 3.07 -6.63 -3.75
N ASP A 99 2.17 -7.61 -3.87
CA ASP A 99 1.59 -8.01 -5.15
C ASP A 99 0.80 -6.86 -5.81
N HIS A 100 0.02 -6.11 -5.04
CA HIS A 100 -0.70 -4.94 -5.55
C HIS A 100 0.24 -3.84 -6.06
N VAL A 101 1.26 -3.49 -5.29
CA VAL A 101 2.30 -2.52 -5.67
C VAL A 101 3.05 -2.94 -6.93
N TRP A 102 3.33 -4.24 -7.02
CA TRP A 102 3.96 -4.83 -8.19
C TRP A 102 3.07 -4.67 -9.44
N GLN A 103 1.80 -5.03 -9.34
CA GLN A 103 0.83 -4.88 -10.43
C GLN A 103 0.67 -3.41 -10.87
N LEU A 104 0.67 -2.46 -9.93
CA LEU A 104 0.63 -1.02 -10.24
C LEU A 104 1.88 -0.56 -10.99
N SER A 105 3.04 -1.10 -10.64
CA SER A 105 4.31 -0.78 -11.29
C SER A 105 4.38 -1.34 -12.71
N GLU A 106 3.90 -2.57 -12.92
CA GLU A 106 3.80 -3.16 -14.27
C GLU A 106 2.84 -2.37 -15.18
N GLN A 107 1.79 -1.78 -14.61
CA GLN A 107 0.81 -0.95 -15.32
C GLN A 107 1.28 0.50 -15.54
N GLY A 108 2.46 0.89 -15.04
CA GLY A 108 3.01 2.24 -15.16
C GLY A 108 2.32 3.29 -14.27
N MET A 109 1.49 2.88 -13.32
CA MET A 109 0.77 3.77 -12.40
C MET A 109 1.67 4.29 -11.26
N MET A 110 2.81 3.63 -11.01
CA MET A 110 3.73 3.99 -9.92
C MET A 110 4.99 4.78 -10.38
N GLY A 111 5.00 5.25 -11.63
CA GLY A 111 6.08 6.08 -12.18
C GLY A 111 5.82 7.59 -11.98
N PRO A 112 6.81 8.48 -12.26
CA PRO A 112 6.54 9.90 -12.31
C PRO A 112 5.35 10.11 -13.23
N GLN A 113 4.28 10.69 -12.69
CA GLN A 113 3.02 10.88 -13.38
C GLN A 113 3.31 11.78 -14.58
N ASP A 114 3.60 11.18 -15.73
CA ASP A 114 3.70 11.91 -16.98
C ASP A 114 2.30 12.50 -17.20
N CYS A 115 2.25 13.82 -17.12
CA CYS A 115 1.11 14.63 -17.47
C CYS A 115 0.54 14.14 -18.81
N GLN A 116 -0.73 13.76 -18.81
CA GLN A 116 -1.54 13.74 -20.01
C GLN A 116 -2.79 14.60 -19.84
#